data_AF-A0A540LIV7-F1
#
_entry.id   AF-A0A540LIV7-F1
#
_cell.length_a   1.000
_cell.length_b   1.000
_cell.length_c   1.000
_cell.angle_alpha   90.00
_cell.angle_beta   90.00
_cell.angle_gamma   90.00
#
_symmetry.space_group_name_H-M   'P 1'
#
loop_
_entity.id
_entity.type
_entity.pdbx_description
1 polymer ?
#
loop_
_entity_poly.entity_id
_entity_poly.type
_entity_poly.pdbx_seq_one_letter_code
_entity_poly.pdbx_strand_id
1 'polypeptide(L)'
;MLLRGLAISGPDERSVPGNTIAVQADMPFSGLTTFGTAFLSKFECSQMPHSLLEHITFVDTPGVLSGEKQRTHRAYDFTGVTSWFAAKCDLILLLFDPHKLDVSDEFKRVISSLHGHDDKIRVVLNKADQIDTQQLMRVYGALMWSLGKVLNTPEVVRVYIGSFNDKPVNEAATGPVGKELFEREQEDLLADLKDIPKKACDRRINEFVKRARAAKIHAYIISHLRKEMPAMLGKSKAQRKLIDNLEDEFKKVQREHHLPPGDFPNVDHYRDILTGYSFDKLERLKPKMIDAVDEMLGYDIPELLKKFRNPYD
;
A
#
# COMPACT_ATOMS: atom_id res chain seq x y z
N MET A 1 9.97 -10.26 20.44
CA MET A 1 10.75 -10.24 19.18
C MET A 1 10.34 -8.98 18.45
N LEU A 2 11.24 -7.99 18.34
CA LEU A 2 10.98 -6.72 17.64
C LEU A 2 11.25 -6.97 16.16
N LEU A 3 10.28 -7.46 15.39
CA LEU A 3 10.51 -7.68 13.97
C LEU A 3 10.61 -6.31 13.29
N ARG A 4 11.81 -6.00 12.79
CA ARG A 4 12.07 -4.86 11.90
C ARG A 4 12.36 -5.44 10.54
N GLY A 5 11.33 -5.91 9.85
CA GLY A 5 11.47 -6.50 8.52
C GLY A 5 10.53 -7.67 8.26
N LEU A 6 11.04 -8.69 7.59
CA LEU A 6 10.25 -9.74 6.95
C LEU A 6 10.34 -11.05 7.75
N ALA A 7 9.23 -11.77 7.89
CA ALA A 7 9.22 -13.15 8.36
C ALA A 7 8.70 -14.08 7.25
N ILE A 8 9.54 -15.01 6.79
CA ILE A 8 9.23 -15.96 5.70
C ILE A 8 9.54 -17.40 6.11
N SER A 9 8.96 -18.35 5.36
CA SER A 9 9.33 -19.75 5.47
C SER A 9 10.78 -19.96 5.02
N GLY A 10 11.48 -20.83 5.74
CA GLY A 10 12.82 -21.30 5.39
C GLY A 10 13.11 -22.64 6.07
N PRO A 11 14.15 -23.35 5.60
CA PRO A 11 14.50 -24.66 6.15
C PRO A 11 15.01 -24.59 7.60
N ASP A 12 15.66 -23.48 7.95
CA ASP A 12 16.31 -23.27 9.24
C ASP A 12 15.95 -21.89 9.80
N GLU A 13 15.99 -21.76 11.13
CA GLU A 13 15.83 -20.48 11.81
C GLU A 13 17.09 -19.61 11.59
N ARG A 14 16.96 -18.55 10.81
CA ARG A 14 18.07 -17.62 10.55
C ARG A 14 17.60 -16.20 10.29
N SER A 15 18.48 -15.26 10.55
CA SER A 15 18.30 -13.86 10.20
C SER A 15 19.21 -13.47 9.04
N VAL A 16 18.63 -12.90 7.98
CA VAL A 16 19.30 -12.50 6.75
C VAL A 16 19.27 -10.97 6.63
N PRO A 17 20.43 -10.29 6.54
CA PRO A 17 20.47 -8.84 6.41
C PRO A 17 19.82 -8.32 5.12
N GLY A 18 19.26 -7.11 5.17
CA GLY A 18 18.56 -6.47 4.06
C GLY A 18 19.41 -6.26 2.81
N ASN A 19 20.71 -6.00 2.94
CA ASN A 19 21.60 -5.90 1.78
C ASN A 19 21.71 -7.24 1.02
N THR A 20 21.63 -8.37 1.74
CA THR A 20 21.73 -9.71 1.16
C THR A 20 20.40 -10.14 0.53
N ILE A 21 19.27 -9.91 1.21
CA ILE A 21 17.95 -10.28 0.71
C ILE A 21 17.59 -9.51 -0.58
N ALA A 22 18.07 -8.26 -0.71
CA ALA A 22 17.79 -7.41 -1.85
C ALA A 22 18.61 -7.77 -3.12
N VAL A 23 19.59 -8.67 -3.02
CA VAL A 23 20.35 -9.16 -4.20
C VAL A 23 20.04 -10.62 -4.56
N GLN A 24 19.24 -11.29 -3.74
CA GLN A 24 18.79 -12.66 -4.01
C GLN A 24 17.77 -12.66 -5.15
N ALA A 25 18.15 -13.23 -6.29
CA ALA A 25 17.35 -13.26 -7.51
C ALA A 25 16.11 -14.16 -7.41
N ASP A 26 16.14 -15.14 -6.51
CA ASP A 26 15.05 -16.06 -6.19
C ASP A 26 13.99 -15.44 -5.26
N MET A 27 14.20 -14.21 -4.78
CA MET A 27 13.29 -13.53 -3.86
C MET A 27 12.68 -12.25 -4.46
N PRO A 28 11.42 -11.91 -4.12
CA PRO A 28 10.72 -10.75 -4.68
C PRO A 28 11.14 -9.39 -4.09
N PHE A 29 12.31 -9.32 -3.44
CA PHE A 29 12.76 -8.16 -2.66
C PHE A 29 13.84 -7.33 -3.36
N SER A 30 14.24 -7.70 -4.58
CA SER A 30 15.28 -6.98 -5.33
C SER A 30 14.96 -5.51 -5.57
N GLY A 31 13.67 -5.17 -5.68
CA GLY A 31 13.21 -3.78 -5.84
C GLY A 31 13.47 -2.88 -4.61
N LEU A 32 13.78 -3.46 -3.44
CA LEU A 32 14.14 -2.67 -2.24
C LEU A 32 15.51 -1.99 -2.36
N THR A 33 16.35 -2.41 -3.32
CA THR A 33 17.65 -1.77 -3.60
C THR A 33 17.54 -0.28 -3.91
N THR A 34 16.43 0.16 -4.50
CA THR A 34 16.14 1.56 -4.81
C THR A 34 16.11 2.47 -3.58
N PHE A 35 15.80 1.93 -2.38
CA PHE A 35 15.77 2.72 -1.14
C PHE A 35 17.17 2.88 -0.50
N GLY A 36 18.19 2.23 -1.07
CA GLY A 36 19.58 2.40 -0.70
C GLY A 36 19.98 1.80 0.64
N THR A 37 21.28 1.91 0.94
CA THR A 37 21.92 1.27 2.11
C THR A 37 21.36 1.75 3.45
N ALA A 38 20.89 3.00 3.54
CA ALA A 38 20.33 3.56 4.76
C ALA A 38 19.04 2.84 5.21
N PHE A 39 18.25 2.35 4.25
CA PHE A 39 17.11 1.47 4.52
C PHE A 39 17.55 0.03 4.73
N LEU A 40 18.33 -0.53 3.79
CA LEU A 40 18.71 -1.95 3.79
C LEU A 40 19.52 -2.38 5.02
N SER A 41 20.28 -1.46 5.63
CA SER A 41 20.99 -1.71 6.90
C SER A 41 20.06 -1.85 8.11
N LYS A 42 18.80 -1.42 8.00
CA LYS A 42 17.76 -1.51 9.04
C LYS A 42 16.67 -2.53 8.71
N PHE A 43 16.74 -3.14 7.53
CA PHE A 43 15.82 -4.15 7.06
C PHE A 43 16.44 -5.53 7.29
N GLU A 44 15.63 -6.47 7.78
CA GLU A 44 16.06 -7.81 8.12
C GLU A 44 15.02 -8.84 7.65
N CYS A 45 15.46 -10.02 7.25
CA CYS A 45 14.59 -11.13 6.88
C CYS A 45 14.83 -12.30 7.83
N SER A 46 13.86 -12.55 8.70
CA SER A 46 13.81 -13.72 9.57
C SER A 46 13.19 -14.89 8.80
N GLN A 47 13.94 -15.99 8.67
CA GLN A 47 13.47 -17.23 8.08
C GLN A 47 13.30 -18.26 9.19
N MET A 48 12.23 -19.06 9.15
CA MET A 48 12.06 -20.19 10.06
C MET A 48 11.12 -21.26 9.48
N PRO A 49 11.28 -22.53 9.86
CA PRO A 49 10.37 -23.59 9.46
C PRO A 49 9.08 -23.49 10.28
N HIS A 50 8.02 -22.94 9.67
CA HIS A 50 6.72 -22.83 10.31
C HIS A 50 5.60 -22.95 9.27
N SER A 51 4.62 -23.82 9.53
CA SER A 51 3.53 -24.14 8.59
C SER A 51 2.75 -22.89 8.12
N LEU A 52 2.46 -21.95 9.03
CA LEU A 52 1.85 -20.67 8.65
C LEU A 52 2.68 -19.88 7.63
N LEU A 53 4.01 -19.90 7.76
CA LEU A 53 4.89 -19.12 6.90
C LEU A 53 5.03 -19.73 5.49
N GLU A 54 4.63 -21.00 5.31
CA GLU A 54 4.53 -21.62 3.98
C GLU A 54 3.41 -21.01 3.15
N HIS A 55 2.40 -20.42 3.81
CA HIS A 55 1.24 -19.82 3.17
C HIS A 55 1.24 -18.29 3.20
N ILE A 56 1.82 -17.69 4.23
CA ILE A 56 1.78 -16.23 4.48
C ILE A 56 3.15 -15.70 4.86
N THR A 57 3.51 -14.55 4.31
CA THR A 57 4.70 -13.80 4.73
C THR A 57 4.27 -12.58 5.56
N PHE A 58 4.92 -12.36 6.69
CA PHE A 58 4.67 -11.16 7.50
C PHE A 58 5.71 -10.09 7.20
N VAL A 59 5.24 -8.84 7.06
CA VAL A 59 6.08 -7.66 7.01
C VAL A 59 5.79 -6.85 8.26
N ASP A 60 6.73 -6.85 9.20
CA ASP A 60 6.69 -5.98 10.37
C ASP A 60 7.43 -4.68 10.07
N THR A 61 6.76 -3.55 10.31
CA THR A 61 7.26 -2.23 9.96
C THR A 61 7.71 -1.49 11.23
N PRO A 62 8.75 -0.64 11.16
CA PRO A 62 9.09 0.20 12.29
C PRO A 62 7.90 1.08 12.67
N GLY A 63 7.58 1.14 13.97
CA GLY A 63 6.48 1.95 14.49
C GLY A 63 6.52 3.39 13.96
N VAL A 64 5.35 3.93 13.64
CA VAL A 64 5.22 5.31 13.18
C VAL A 64 5.38 6.22 14.38
N LEU A 65 6.27 7.21 14.27
CA LEU A 65 6.64 8.02 15.42
C LEU A 65 5.53 9.03 15.71
N SER A 66 5.24 9.23 17.00
CA SER A 66 4.35 10.29 17.47
C SER A 66 5.18 11.40 18.12
N GLY A 67 5.02 12.64 17.65
CA GLY A 67 5.62 13.83 18.25
C GLY A 67 6.72 14.53 17.43
N GLU A 68 6.84 15.84 17.63
CA GLU A 68 7.75 16.72 16.86
C GLU A 68 9.25 16.48 17.10
N LYS A 69 9.63 15.90 18.25
CA LYS A 69 11.04 15.75 18.65
C LYS A 69 11.76 14.57 17.99
N GLN A 70 11.02 13.66 17.35
CA GLN A 70 11.57 12.60 16.50
C GLN A 70 11.39 12.89 15.00
N ARG A 71 11.14 14.16 14.63
CA ARG A 71 11.26 14.69 13.26
C ARG A 71 12.69 14.61 12.69
N THR A 72 13.65 14.03 13.41
CA THR A 72 14.95 13.65 12.84
C THR A 72 14.67 12.71 11.67
N HIS A 73 14.71 13.27 10.46
CA HIS A 73 14.41 12.60 9.21
C HIS A 73 14.96 11.18 9.24
N ARG A 74 14.07 10.18 9.11
CA ARG A 74 14.53 8.82 8.81
C ARG A 74 15.52 8.95 7.67
N ALA A 75 16.66 8.27 7.77
CA ALA A 75 17.71 8.32 6.75
C ALA A 75 17.28 7.72 5.38
N TYR A 76 16.01 7.35 5.24
CA TYR A 76 15.40 6.75 4.07
C TYR A 76 13.94 7.20 3.95
N ASP A 77 13.39 7.12 2.74
CA ASP A 77 12.00 7.43 2.45
C ASP A 77 11.06 6.33 2.98
N PHE A 78 10.51 6.55 4.18
CA PHE A 78 9.61 5.58 4.81
C PHE A 78 8.24 5.47 4.13
N THR A 79 7.71 6.58 3.62
CA THR A 79 6.45 6.57 2.86
C THR A 79 6.60 5.79 1.55
N GLY A 80 7.71 5.97 0.84
CA GLY A 80 8.02 5.21 -0.37
C GLY A 80 8.17 3.72 -0.10
N VAL A 81 8.87 3.34 0.99
CA VAL A 81 8.99 1.93 1.40
C VAL A 81 7.62 1.33 1.72
N THR A 82 6.79 2.03 2.50
CA THR A 82 5.45 1.55 2.85
C THR A 82 4.56 1.40 1.63
N SER A 83 4.58 2.36 0.71
CA SER A 83 3.85 2.29 -0.57
C SER A 83 4.35 1.11 -1.43
N TRP A 84 5.66 0.84 -1.44
CA TRP A 84 6.22 -0.30 -2.17
C TRP A 84 5.72 -1.66 -1.64
N PHE A 85 5.58 -1.80 -0.33
CA PHE A 85 4.98 -2.99 0.29
C PHE A 85 3.47 -3.04 0.06
N ALA A 86 2.75 -1.92 0.17
CA ALA A 86 1.31 -1.84 -0.09
C ALA A 86 0.91 -2.35 -1.49
N ALA A 87 1.75 -2.04 -2.49
CA ALA A 87 1.59 -2.51 -3.86
C ALA A 87 1.83 -4.02 -4.03
N LYS A 88 2.42 -4.72 -3.05
CA LYS A 88 2.79 -6.15 -3.12
C LYS A 88 2.08 -7.03 -2.10
N CYS A 89 1.59 -6.46 -1.01
CA CYS A 89 0.89 -7.22 0.01
C CYS A 89 -0.56 -7.51 -0.38
N ASP A 90 -1.12 -8.54 0.23
CA ASP A 90 -2.52 -8.91 0.12
C ASP A 90 -3.42 -8.22 1.17
N LEU A 91 -2.84 -7.80 2.30
CA LEU A 91 -3.55 -7.20 3.42
C LEU A 91 -2.62 -6.25 4.19
N ILE A 92 -3.18 -5.15 4.70
CA ILE A 92 -2.48 -4.14 5.50
C ILE A 92 -3.19 -3.99 6.84
N LEU A 93 -2.49 -4.25 7.95
CA LEU A 93 -3.01 -4.03 9.30
C LEU A 93 -2.58 -2.65 9.82
N LEU A 94 -3.56 -1.80 10.14
CA LEU A 94 -3.34 -0.55 10.87
C LEU A 94 -3.67 -0.77 12.35
N LEU A 95 -2.64 -0.82 13.18
CA LEU A 95 -2.78 -1.08 14.62
C LEU A 95 -2.90 0.22 15.42
N PHE A 96 -3.92 0.30 16.28
CA PHE A 96 -4.14 1.40 17.21
C PHE A 96 -4.20 0.90 18.64
N ASP A 97 -3.76 1.74 19.57
CA ASP A 97 -3.84 1.52 21.02
C ASP A 97 -4.79 2.56 21.62
N PRO A 98 -5.82 2.17 22.39
CA PRO A 98 -6.81 3.09 22.95
C PRO A 98 -6.21 4.15 23.88
N HIS A 99 -5.08 3.86 24.54
CA HIS A 99 -4.42 4.80 25.43
C HIS A 99 -3.60 5.86 24.68
N LYS A 100 -3.23 5.58 23.43
CA LYS A 100 -2.37 6.42 22.60
C LYS A 100 -3.00 6.66 21.24
N LEU A 101 -4.31 6.93 21.24
CA LEU A 101 -5.06 7.23 20.02
C LEU A 101 -4.67 8.63 19.51
N ASP A 102 -3.52 8.72 18.85
CA ASP A 102 -3.07 9.91 18.13
C ASP A 102 -2.76 9.54 16.67
N VAL A 103 -3.53 10.11 15.76
CA VAL A 103 -3.28 10.01 14.31
C VAL A 103 -2.32 11.14 13.95
N SER A 104 -1.04 10.89 14.23
CA SER A 104 0.04 11.86 13.99
C SER A 104 0.15 12.23 12.51
N ASP A 105 0.78 13.36 12.20
CA ASP A 105 0.97 13.77 10.80
C ASP A 105 1.85 12.80 10.00
N GLU A 106 2.79 12.10 10.64
CA GLU A 106 3.53 11.01 9.98
C GLU A 106 2.60 9.85 9.65
N PHE A 107 1.70 9.50 10.56
CA PHE A 107 0.72 8.43 10.34
C PHE A 107 -0.28 8.79 9.24
N LYS A 108 -0.74 10.05 9.19
CA LYS A 108 -1.56 10.55 8.06
C LYS A 108 -0.83 10.40 6.73
N ARG A 109 0.44 10.81 6.65
CA ARG A 109 1.25 10.65 5.43
C ARG A 109 1.41 9.19 5.02
N VAL A 110 1.58 8.29 5.98
CA VAL A 110 1.63 6.84 5.72
C VAL A 110 0.29 6.37 5.16
N ILE A 111 -0.83 6.68 5.79
CA ILE A 111 -2.17 6.29 5.28
C ILE A 111 -2.40 6.86 3.89
N SER A 112 -2.04 8.13 3.64
CA SER A 112 -2.14 8.73 2.31
C SER A 112 -1.27 8.02 1.26
N SER A 113 -0.12 7.45 1.65
CA SER A 113 0.73 6.65 0.75
C SER A 113 0.16 5.27 0.40
N LEU A 114 -0.91 4.84 1.10
CA LEU A 114 -1.65 3.60 0.85
C LEU A 114 -2.84 3.81 -0.11
N HIS A 115 -3.07 5.03 -0.59
CA HIS A 115 -4.16 5.35 -1.50
C HIS A 115 -4.19 4.42 -2.72
N GLY A 116 -5.38 3.90 -3.06
CA GLY A 116 -5.55 2.91 -4.14
C GLY A 116 -5.40 1.45 -3.69
N HIS A 117 -5.04 1.25 -2.42
CA HIS A 117 -4.99 -0.05 -1.74
C HIS A 117 -5.92 -0.08 -0.52
N ASP A 118 -6.93 0.79 -0.49
CA ASP A 118 -7.90 0.92 0.62
C ASP A 118 -8.64 -0.40 0.89
N ASP A 119 -8.88 -1.21 -0.16
CA ASP A 119 -9.51 -2.54 -0.10
C ASP A 119 -8.71 -3.57 0.73
N LYS A 120 -7.39 -3.34 0.86
CA LYS A 120 -6.47 -4.20 1.61
C LYS A 120 -6.38 -3.83 3.09
N ILE A 121 -6.90 -2.66 3.47
CA ILE A 121 -6.73 -2.12 4.82
C ILE A 121 -7.70 -2.81 5.78
N ARG A 122 -7.17 -3.24 6.92
CA ARG A 122 -7.92 -3.67 8.11
C ARG A 122 -7.39 -2.91 9.32
N VAL A 123 -8.29 -2.34 10.09
CA VAL A 123 -7.92 -1.57 11.28
C VAL A 123 -8.07 -2.47 12.49
N VAL A 124 -7.13 -2.42 13.42
CA VAL A 124 -7.18 -3.18 14.67
C VAL A 124 -7.01 -2.22 15.83
N LEU A 125 -8.04 -2.11 16.68
CA LEU A 125 -7.96 -1.43 17.96
C LEU A 125 -7.53 -2.45 19.02
N ASN A 126 -6.22 -2.55 19.20
CA ASN A 126 -5.58 -3.51 20.10
C ASN A 126 -5.56 -3.00 21.55
N LYS A 127 -5.46 -3.90 22.53
CA LYS A 127 -5.47 -3.61 23.98
C LYS A 127 -6.75 -2.94 24.48
N ALA A 128 -7.88 -3.23 23.81
CA ALA A 128 -9.19 -2.70 24.19
C ALA A 128 -9.63 -3.15 25.59
N ASP A 129 -9.05 -4.22 26.13
CA ASP A 129 -9.28 -4.75 27.48
C ASP A 129 -8.68 -3.90 28.62
N GLN A 130 -7.91 -2.88 28.28
CA GLN A 130 -7.26 -2.01 29.24
C GLN A 130 -8.10 -0.77 29.61
N ILE A 131 -9.26 -0.58 28.96
CA ILE A 131 -10.17 0.54 29.19
C ILE A 131 -11.60 0.05 29.41
N ASP A 132 -12.41 0.86 30.08
CA ASP A 132 -13.83 0.54 30.28
C ASP A 132 -14.64 0.71 28.99
N THR A 133 -15.85 0.14 28.96
CA THR A 133 -16.74 0.16 27.80
C THR A 133 -17.12 1.57 27.34
N GLN A 134 -17.33 2.52 28.26
CA GLN A 134 -17.71 3.89 27.90
C GLN A 134 -16.54 4.63 27.24
N GLN A 135 -15.34 4.46 27.79
CA GLN A 135 -14.11 4.97 27.19
C GLN A 135 -13.86 4.31 25.82
N LEU A 136 -14.10 3.01 25.68
CA LEU A 136 -13.92 2.27 24.42
C LEU A 136 -14.79 2.85 23.31
N MET A 137 -16.07 3.12 23.59
CA MET A 137 -16.97 3.73 22.61
C MET A 137 -16.51 5.14 22.19
N ARG A 138 -15.96 5.93 23.12
CA ARG A 138 -15.41 7.26 22.81
C ARG A 138 -14.15 7.17 21.94
N VAL A 139 -13.23 6.26 22.27
CA VAL A 139 -12.00 6.00 21.51
C VAL A 139 -12.35 5.50 20.11
N TYR A 140 -13.27 4.55 19.99
CA TYR A 140 -13.73 4.02 18.72
C TYR A 140 -14.34 5.12 17.83
N GLY A 141 -15.22 5.96 18.39
CA GLY A 141 -15.80 7.09 17.67
C GLY A 141 -14.75 8.09 17.19
N ALA A 142 -13.77 8.42 18.04
CA ALA A 142 -12.66 9.31 17.68
C ALA A 142 -11.77 8.70 16.57
N LEU A 143 -11.50 7.39 16.63
CA LEU A 143 -10.73 6.66 15.62
C LEU A 143 -11.43 6.71 14.27
N MET A 144 -12.71 6.35 14.22
CA MET A 144 -13.50 6.33 12.99
C MET A 144 -13.60 7.72 12.36
N TRP A 145 -13.82 8.75 13.19
CA TRP A 145 -13.82 10.15 12.74
C TRP A 145 -12.49 10.56 12.11
N SER A 146 -11.37 10.17 12.73
CA SER A 146 -10.03 10.49 12.22
C SER A 146 -9.72 9.73 10.92
N LEU A 147 -10.03 8.43 10.87
CA LEU A 147 -9.84 7.60 9.68
C LEU A 147 -10.68 8.11 8.50
N GLY A 148 -11.94 8.49 8.73
CA GLY A 148 -12.81 9.05 7.70
C GLY A 148 -12.24 10.32 7.05
N LYS A 149 -11.52 11.14 7.81
CA LYS A 149 -10.84 12.34 7.27
C LYS A 149 -9.60 12.01 6.44
N VAL A 150 -8.90 10.93 6.75
CA VAL A 150 -7.57 10.64 6.18
C VAL A 150 -7.66 9.69 4.98
N LEU A 151 -8.52 8.67 5.04
CA LEU A 151 -8.71 7.71 3.95
C LEU A 151 -9.46 8.31 2.77
N ASN A 152 -10.29 9.33 3.02
CA ASN A 152 -11.04 10.06 2.00
C ASN A 152 -11.83 9.14 1.05
N THR A 153 -12.38 8.05 1.59
CA THR A 153 -13.23 7.09 0.90
C THR A 153 -14.61 7.09 1.57
N PRO A 154 -15.71 6.99 0.80
CA PRO A 154 -17.04 6.84 1.36
C PRO A 154 -17.25 5.48 2.04
N GLU A 155 -16.37 4.50 1.79
CA GLU A 155 -16.47 3.16 2.35
C GLU A 155 -15.94 3.10 3.79
N VAL A 156 -16.70 2.46 4.67
CA VAL A 156 -16.32 2.31 6.07
C VAL A 156 -15.35 1.15 6.23
N VAL A 157 -14.15 1.41 6.75
CA VAL A 157 -13.15 0.36 7.01
C VAL A 157 -13.56 -0.50 8.20
N ARG A 158 -13.41 -1.83 8.07
CA ARG A 158 -13.61 -2.78 9.18
C ARG A 158 -12.55 -2.55 10.25
N VAL A 159 -13.01 -2.29 11.47
CA VAL A 159 -12.18 -2.21 12.68
C VAL A 159 -12.40 -3.47 13.51
N TYR A 160 -11.34 -4.18 13.85
CA TYR A 160 -11.34 -5.29 14.79
C TYR A 160 -10.98 -4.80 16.18
N ILE A 161 -11.81 -5.07 17.18
CA ILE A 161 -11.62 -4.56 18.55
C ILE A 161 -11.27 -5.71 19.48
N GLY A 162 -10.14 -5.62 20.19
CA GLY A 162 -9.80 -6.65 21.16
C GLY A 162 -8.41 -6.48 21.77
N SER A 163 -7.92 -7.56 22.40
CA SER A 163 -6.56 -7.65 22.93
C SER A 163 -5.82 -8.80 22.28
N PHE A 164 -4.95 -8.50 21.32
CA PHE A 164 -4.27 -9.49 20.49
C PHE A 164 -2.92 -9.85 21.12
N ASN A 165 -2.97 -10.50 22.28
CA ASN A 165 -1.81 -11.02 23.00
C ASN A 165 -2.11 -12.40 23.60
N ASP A 166 -1.11 -12.99 24.23
CA ASP A 166 -1.14 -14.32 24.86
C ASP A 166 -1.76 -14.32 26.26
N LYS A 167 -2.20 -13.17 26.78
CA LYS A 167 -2.76 -13.03 28.12
C LYS A 167 -4.28 -13.16 28.09
N PRO A 168 -4.88 -13.67 29.17
CA PRO A 168 -6.33 -13.66 29.33
C PRO A 168 -6.88 -12.24 29.23
N VAL A 169 -8.05 -12.08 28.60
CA VAL A 169 -8.79 -10.82 28.59
C VAL A 169 -9.05 -10.38 30.03
N ASN A 170 -8.83 -9.11 30.34
CA ASN A 170 -9.13 -8.55 31.65
C ASN A 170 -10.66 -8.44 31.87
N GLU A 171 -11.29 -9.53 32.30
CA GLU A 171 -12.74 -9.62 32.50
C GLU A 171 -13.28 -8.56 33.49
N ALA A 172 -12.45 -8.11 34.43
CA ALA A 172 -12.84 -7.09 35.41
C ALA A 172 -13.03 -5.70 34.77
N ALA A 173 -12.29 -5.38 33.71
CA ALA A 173 -12.40 -4.11 32.99
C ALA A 173 -13.46 -4.15 31.87
N THR A 174 -13.62 -5.30 31.22
CA THR A 174 -14.45 -5.46 30.01
C THR A 174 -15.89 -5.88 30.30
N GLY A 175 -16.12 -6.50 31.46
CA GLY A 175 -17.37 -7.20 31.76
C GLY A 175 -17.62 -8.40 30.83
N PRO A 176 -18.73 -9.13 31.04
CA PRO A 176 -19.05 -10.35 30.28
C PRO A 176 -19.32 -10.07 28.79
N VAL A 177 -19.94 -8.93 28.46
CA VAL A 177 -20.23 -8.54 27.07
C VAL A 177 -18.96 -8.18 26.30
N GLY A 178 -17.98 -7.56 26.96
CA GLY A 178 -16.73 -7.17 26.30
C GLY A 178 -15.85 -8.37 25.95
N LYS A 179 -15.83 -9.42 26.78
CA LYS A 179 -15.08 -10.65 26.49
C LYS A 179 -15.61 -11.33 25.23
N GLU A 180 -16.92 -11.57 25.16
CA GLU A 180 -17.54 -12.21 24.00
C GLU A 180 -17.33 -11.39 22.72
N LEU A 181 -17.45 -10.07 22.81
CA LEU A 181 -17.13 -9.17 21.69
C LEU A 181 -15.69 -9.38 21.20
N PHE A 182 -14.71 -9.34 22.11
CA PHE A 182 -13.30 -9.43 21.72
C PHE A 182 -12.93 -10.80 21.15
N GLU A 183 -13.47 -11.88 21.69
CA GLU A 183 -13.27 -13.24 21.16
C GLU A 183 -13.85 -13.35 19.74
N ARG A 184 -15.08 -12.87 19.51
CA ARG A 184 -15.68 -12.84 18.17
C ARG A 184 -14.89 -11.99 17.18
N GLU A 185 -14.43 -10.81 17.59
CA GLU A 185 -13.62 -9.94 16.73
C GLU A 185 -12.25 -10.54 16.40
N GLN A 186 -11.65 -11.30 17.32
CA GLN A 186 -10.43 -12.07 17.07
C GLN A 186 -10.67 -13.23 16.08
N GLU A 187 -11.78 -13.95 16.24
CA GLU A 187 -12.19 -15.01 15.31
C GLU A 187 -12.43 -14.46 13.90
N ASP A 188 -13.14 -13.34 13.79
CA ASP A 188 -13.37 -12.66 12.51
C ASP A 188 -12.06 -12.22 11.85
N LEU A 189 -11.11 -11.64 12.60
CA LEU A 189 -9.81 -11.27 12.05
C LEU A 189 -9.04 -12.52 11.60
N LEU A 190 -9.04 -13.58 12.41
CA LEU A 190 -8.36 -14.82 12.08
C LEU A 190 -8.96 -15.48 10.83
N ALA A 191 -10.27 -15.43 10.67
CA ALA A 191 -10.95 -15.91 9.46
C ALA A 191 -10.51 -15.11 8.22
N ASP A 192 -10.46 -13.77 8.30
CA ASP A 192 -10.00 -12.93 7.18
C ASP A 192 -8.53 -13.20 6.84
N LEU A 193 -7.66 -13.39 7.85
CA LEU A 193 -6.26 -13.75 7.65
C LEU A 193 -6.08 -15.14 7.00
N LYS A 194 -6.86 -16.14 7.44
CA LYS A 194 -6.84 -17.50 6.87
C LYS A 194 -7.33 -17.54 5.42
N ASP A 195 -8.14 -16.57 5.03
CA ASP A 195 -8.69 -16.47 3.68
C ASP A 195 -7.74 -15.74 2.70
N ILE A 196 -6.62 -15.17 3.18
CA ILE A 196 -5.63 -14.50 2.33
C ILE A 196 -5.15 -15.40 1.18
N PRO A 197 -4.69 -16.65 1.41
CA PRO A 197 -4.21 -17.50 0.32
C PRO A 197 -5.30 -17.82 -0.71
N LYS A 198 -6.54 -18.01 -0.23
CA LYS A 198 -7.74 -18.20 -1.06
C LYS A 198 -8.14 -16.97 -1.87
N LYS A 199 -7.65 -15.79 -1.53
CA LYS A 199 -7.90 -14.57 -2.31
C LYS A 199 -6.69 -14.12 -3.13
N ALA A 200 -5.51 -14.72 -2.90
CA ALA A 200 -4.25 -14.26 -3.46
C ALA A 200 -4.21 -14.30 -4.99
N CYS A 201 -4.84 -15.31 -5.60
CA CYS A 201 -4.96 -15.41 -7.06
C CYS A 201 -5.69 -14.19 -7.65
N ASP A 202 -6.93 -13.98 -7.24
CA ASP A 202 -7.78 -12.90 -7.77
C ASP A 202 -7.16 -11.53 -7.48
N ARG A 203 -6.53 -11.37 -6.30
CA ARG A 203 -5.77 -10.17 -5.95
C ARG A 203 -4.62 -9.91 -6.91
N ARG A 204 -3.82 -10.92 -7.26
CA ARG A 204 -2.70 -10.76 -8.21
C ARG A 204 -3.19 -10.33 -9.59
N ILE A 205 -4.29 -10.91 -10.07
CA ILE A 205 -4.89 -10.53 -11.34
C ILE A 205 -5.40 -9.08 -11.27
N ASN A 206 -6.08 -8.70 -10.18
CA ASN A 206 -6.56 -7.34 -9.97
C ASN A 206 -5.41 -6.31 -9.94
N GLU A 207 -4.33 -6.59 -9.22
CA GLU A 207 -3.15 -5.70 -9.18
C GLU A 207 -2.46 -5.61 -10.55
N PHE A 208 -2.43 -6.71 -11.31
CA PHE A 208 -1.93 -6.69 -12.69
C PHE A 208 -2.78 -5.79 -13.60
N VAL A 209 -4.11 -5.89 -13.50
CA VAL A 209 -5.05 -5.02 -14.23
C VAL A 209 -4.87 -3.55 -13.85
N LYS A 210 -4.82 -3.23 -12.55
CA LYS A 210 -4.56 -1.87 -12.05
C LYS A 210 -3.25 -1.32 -12.64
N ARG A 211 -2.18 -2.10 -12.62
CA ARG A 211 -0.87 -1.72 -13.17
C ARG A 211 -0.90 -1.51 -14.68
N ALA A 212 -1.57 -2.38 -15.44
CA ALA A 212 -1.67 -2.25 -16.89
C ALA A 212 -2.39 -0.95 -17.29
N ARG A 213 -3.49 -0.61 -16.58
CA ARG A 213 -4.20 0.67 -16.78
C ARG A 213 -3.32 1.87 -16.44
N ALA A 214 -2.62 1.84 -15.30
CA ALA A 214 -1.70 2.91 -14.92
C ALA A 214 -0.59 3.11 -15.96
N ALA A 215 -0.03 2.02 -16.52
CA ALA A 215 0.97 2.09 -17.58
C ALA A 215 0.41 2.70 -18.88
N LYS A 216 -0.80 2.31 -19.28
CA LYS A 216 -1.50 2.87 -20.44
C LYS A 216 -1.75 4.38 -20.27
N ILE A 217 -2.23 4.81 -19.11
CA ILE A 217 -2.47 6.23 -18.80
C ILE A 217 -1.16 7.02 -18.81
N HIS A 218 -0.10 6.48 -18.18
CA HIS A 218 1.23 7.06 -18.22
C HIS A 218 1.71 7.27 -19.66
N ALA A 219 1.54 6.27 -20.53
CA ALA A 219 1.91 6.38 -21.94
C ALA A 219 1.16 7.51 -22.68
N TYR A 220 -0.14 7.69 -22.41
CA TYR A 220 -0.90 8.80 -22.97
C TYR A 220 -0.43 10.16 -22.45
N ILE A 221 -0.20 10.29 -21.14
CA ILE A 221 0.31 11.53 -20.53
C ILE A 221 1.65 11.91 -21.18
N ILE A 222 2.60 10.98 -21.22
CA ILE A 222 3.93 11.22 -21.78
C ILE A 222 3.85 11.60 -23.27
N SER A 223 3.03 10.89 -24.06
CA SER A 223 2.85 11.23 -25.46
C SER A 223 2.17 12.58 -25.67
N HIS A 224 1.20 12.95 -24.84
CA HIS A 224 0.53 14.24 -24.89
C HIS A 224 1.52 15.37 -24.61
N LEU A 225 2.30 15.25 -23.53
CA LEU A 225 3.36 16.23 -23.21
C LEU A 225 4.38 16.34 -24.35
N ARG A 226 4.75 15.22 -24.98
CA ARG A 226 5.64 15.21 -26.15
C ARG A 226 5.04 15.92 -27.37
N LYS A 227 3.73 15.79 -27.58
CA LYS A 227 2.98 16.37 -28.70
C LYS A 227 2.84 17.89 -28.57
N GLU A 228 2.66 18.39 -27.35
CA GLU A 228 2.53 19.83 -27.05
C GLU A 228 3.86 20.60 -27.12
N MET A 229 5.00 19.91 -27.24
CA MET A 229 6.31 20.57 -27.33
C MET A 229 6.56 21.21 -28.72
N PRO A 230 7.06 22.46 -28.77
CA PRO A 230 7.38 23.12 -30.03
C PRO A 230 8.60 22.49 -30.71
N ALA A 231 8.59 22.41 -32.05
CA ALA A 231 9.66 21.76 -32.80
C ALA A 231 11.02 22.48 -32.71
N MET A 232 11.04 23.81 -32.63
CA MET A 232 12.27 24.62 -32.75
C MET A 232 12.52 25.53 -31.54
N LEU A 233 11.79 26.64 -31.40
CA LEU A 233 12.06 27.69 -30.42
C LEU A 233 11.10 27.63 -29.23
N GLY A 234 11.56 28.07 -28.05
CA GLY A 234 10.72 28.21 -26.86
C GLY A 234 10.47 26.95 -26.05
N LYS A 235 11.20 25.86 -26.32
CA LYS A 235 11.05 24.54 -25.66
C LYS A 235 11.04 24.62 -24.13
N SER A 236 12.02 25.28 -23.52
CA SER A 236 12.08 25.42 -22.05
C SER A 236 10.88 26.18 -21.47
N LYS A 237 10.40 27.22 -22.16
CA LYS A 237 9.22 27.98 -21.76
C LYS A 237 7.94 27.16 -21.89
N ALA A 238 7.82 26.39 -22.98
CA ALA A 238 6.69 25.49 -23.21
C ALA A 238 6.64 24.36 -22.18
N GLN A 239 7.77 23.69 -21.92
CA GLN A 239 7.86 22.65 -20.89
C GLN A 239 7.48 23.18 -19.51
N ARG A 240 8.00 24.35 -19.10
CA ARG A 240 7.63 24.96 -17.82
C ARG A 240 6.13 25.23 -17.75
N LYS A 241 5.53 25.77 -18.81
CA LYS A 241 4.09 26.00 -18.89
C LYS A 241 3.28 24.69 -18.78
N LEU A 242 3.74 23.60 -19.39
CA LEU A 242 3.07 22.30 -19.30
C LEU A 242 3.16 21.70 -17.88
N ILE A 243 4.30 21.86 -17.22
CA ILE A 243 4.52 21.42 -15.82
C ILE A 243 3.66 22.25 -14.86
N ASP A 244 3.62 23.57 -15.03
CA ASP A 244 2.84 24.48 -14.19
C ASP A 244 1.33 24.19 -14.30
N ASN A 245 0.86 23.86 -15.52
CA ASN A 245 -0.56 23.55 -15.81
C ASN A 245 -0.87 22.05 -15.88
N LEU A 246 -0.07 21.19 -15.25
CA LEU A 246 -0.15 19.73 -15.44
C LEU A 246 -1.53 19.14 -15.13
N GLU A 247 -2.25 19.69 -14.15
CA GLU A 247 -3.61 19.25 -13.81
C GLU A 247 -4.59 19.41 -14.99
N ASP A 248 -4.50 20.53 -15.71
CA ASP A 248 -5.33 20.77 -16.88
C ASP A 248 -4.89 19.91 -18.07
N GLU A 249 -3.60 19.64 -18.20
CA GLU A 249 -3.10 18.68 -19.19
C GLU A 249 -3.63 17.26 -18.92
N PHE A 250 -3.71 16.82 -17.65
CA PHE A 250 -4.34 15.56 -17.29
C PHE A 250 -5.82 15.54 -17.67
N LYS A 251 -6.57 16.61 -17.39
CA LYS A 251 -7.99 16.75 -17.82
C LYS A 251 -8.18 16.72 -19.34
N LYS A 252 -7.20 17.17 -20.12
CA LYS A 252 -7.24 17.05 -21.60
C LYS A 252 -7.06 15.59 -22.02
N VAL A 253 -6.02 14.91 -21.52
CA VAL A 253 -5.76 13.48 -21.78
C VAL A 253 -6.97 12.63 -21.38
N GLN A 254 -7.57 12.93 -20.23
CA GLN A 254 -8.76 12.28 -19.73
C GLN A 254 -9.93 12.36 -20.72
N ARG A 255 -10.20 13.56 -21.26
CA ARG A 255 -11.31 13.79 -22.21
C ARG A 255 -11.01 13.21 -23.59
N GLU A 256 -9.78 13.32 -24.08
CA GLU A 256 -9.39 12.80 -25.40
C GLU A 256 -9.50 11.27 -25.46
N HIS A 257 -9.14 10.58 -24.38
CA HIS A 257 -9.09 9.11 -24.33
C HIS A 257 -10.20 8.46 -23.48
N HIS A 258 -11.14 9.24 -22.95
CA HIS A 258 -12.27 8.77 -22.12
C HIS A 258 -11.83 7.96 -20.90
N LEU A 259 -10.80 8.46 -20.20
CA LEU A 259 -10.18 7.76 -19.08
C LEU A 259 -10.83 8.13 -17.73
N PRO A 260 -10.95 7.19 -16.78
CA PRO A 260 -11.45 7.51 -15.45
C PRO A 260 -10.49 8.45 -14.70
N PRO A 261 -10.99 9.46 -13.95
CA PRO A 261 -10.12 10.37 -13.22
C PRO A 261 -9.34 9.69 -12.09
N GLY A 262 -9.92 8.66 -11.47
CA GLY A 262 -9.31 7.91 -10.36
C GLY A 262 -8.09 7.07 -10.75
N ASP A 263 -7.89 6.80 -12.05
CA ASP A 263 -6.75 6.02 -12.53
C ASP A 263 -5.51 6.91 -12.80
N PHE A 264 -5.63 8.24 -12.69
CA PHE A 264 -4.51 9.17 -12.90
C PHE A 264 -3.60 9.25 -11.67
N PRO A 265 -2.29 9.43 -11.86
CA PRO A 265 -1.35 9.60 -10.75
C PRO A 265 -1.56 10.95 -10.03
N ASN A 266 -1.04 11.06 -8.82
CA ASN A 266 -1.01 12.33 -8.09
C ASN A 266 -0.23 13.40 -8.89
N VAL A 267 -0.90 14.52 -9.20
CA VAL A 267 -0.38 15.56 -10.08
C VAL A 267 0.89 16.19 -9.52
N ASP A 268 0.95 16.48 -8.22
CA ASP A 268 2.09 17.15 -7.60
C ASP A 268 3.34 16.26 -7.64
N HIS A 269 3.19 15.00 -7.24
CA HIS A 269 4.27 14.02 -7.31
C HIS A 269 4.76 13.82 -8.76
N TYR A 270 3.83 13.74 -9.70
CA TYR A 270 4.18 13.58 -11.12
C TYR A 270 4.91 14.81 -11.68
N ARG A 271 4.51 16.02 -11.23
CA ARG A 271 5.17 17.29 -11.58
C ARG A 271 6.63 17.32 -11.14
N ASP A 272 6.90 16.88 -9.91
CA ASP A 272 8.25 16.82 -9.36
C ASP A 272 9.15 15.89 -10.18
N ILE A 273 8.64 14.71 -10.54
CA ILE A 273 9.36 13.75 -11.40
C ILE A 273 9.65 14.38 -12.77
N LEU A 274 8.63 14.96 -13.42
CA LEU A 274 8.76 15.52 -14.77
C LEU A 274 9.78 16.67 -14.86
N THR A 275 10.05 17.37 -13.77
CA THR A 275 11.06 18.44 -13.72
C THR A 275 12.47 17.93 -14.06
N GLY A 276 12.74 16.64 -13.80
CA GLY A 276 14.01 15.98 -14.16
C GLY A 276 14.14 15.53 -15.62
N TYR A 277 13.09 15.67 -16.44
CA TYR A 277 13.06 15.16 -17.81
C TYR A 277 12.99 16.27 -18.85
N SER A 278 13.47 15.99 -20.07
CA SER A 278 13.30 16.89 -21.22
C SER A 278 12.17 16.38 -22.10
N PHE A 279 11.11 17.18 -22.25
CA PHE A 279 9.89 16.72 -22.93
C PHE A 279 10.10 16.46 -24.42
N ASP A 280 11.07 17.12 -25.05
CA ASP A 280 11.46 16.87 -26.44
C ASP A 280 12.02 15.46 -26.68
N LYS A 281 12.59 14.85 -25.64
CA LYS A 281 13.20 13.52 -25.67
C LYS A 281 12.23 12.41 -25.29
N LEU A 282 11.01 12.75 -24.86
CA LEU A 282 9.99 11.77 -24.56
C LEU A 282 9.57 11.01 -25.82
N GLU A 283 9.20 9.74 -25.63
CA GLU A 283 8.69 8.92 -26.72
C GLU A 283 7.29 9.37 -27.16
N ARG A 284 7.00 9.17 -28.44
CA ARG A 284 5.65 9.30 -28.97
C ARG A 284 4.86 8.02 -28.68
N LEU A 285 3.54 8.14 -28.62
CA LEU A 285 2.66 6.98 -28.48
C LEU A 285 2.93 5.97 -29.61
N LYS A 286 2.99 4.69 -29.23
CA LYS A 286 3.07 3.56 -30.16
C LYS A 286 1.71 2.85 -30.14
N PRO A 287 0.80 3.10 -31.11
CA PRO A 287 -0.56 2.58 -31.07
C PRO A 287 -0.62 1.06 -30.87
N LYS A 288 0.22 0.31 -31.58
CA LYS A 288 0.32 -1.16 -31.45
C LYS A 288 0.58 -1.65 -30.03
N MET A 289 1.32 -0.89 -29.21
CA MET A 289 1.56 -1.26 -27.81
C MET A 289 0.34 -1.01 -26.93
N ILE A 290 -0.47 0.00 -27.26
CA ILE A 290 -1.73 0.27 -26.59
C ILE A 290 -2.75 -0.81 -26.96
N ASP A 291 -2.85 -1.14 -28.25
CA ASP A 291 -3.74 -2.19 -28.75
C ASP A 291 -3.44 -3.54 -28.06
N ALA A 292 -2.15 -3.88 -27.88
CA ALA A 292 -1.75 -5.09 -27.17
C ALA A 292 -2.19 -5.10 -25.68
N VAL A 293 -2.13 -3.95 -25.00
CA VAL A 293 -2.62 -3.84 -23.62
C VAL A 293 -4.14 -3.94 -23.57
N ASP A 294 -4.84 -3.35 -24.54
CA ASP A 294 -6.31 -3.41 -24.62
C ASP A 294 -6.82 -4.80 -24.97
N GLU A 295 -6.13 -5.52 -25.86
CA GLU A 295 -6.40 -6.93 -26.17
C GLU A 295 -6.22 -7.80 -24.92
N MET A 296 -5.10 -7.63 -24.22
CA MET A 296 -4.81 -8.35 -22.99
C MET A 296 -5.88 -8.10 -21.91
N LEU A 297 -6.28 -6.84 -21.72
CA LEU A 297 -7.32 -6.49 -20.73
C LEU A 297 -8.72 -6.97 -21.15
N GLY A 298 -9.04 -6.94 -22.44
CA GLY A 298 -10.37 -7.24 -22.99
C GLY A 298 -10.63 -8.74 -23.22
N TYR A 299 -9.58 -9.53 -23.50
CA TYR A 299 -9.71 -10.93 -23.91
C TYR A 299 -8.84 -11.87 -23.07
N ASP A 300 -7.53 -11.63 -22.97
CA ASP A 300 -6.60 -12.58 -22.34
C ASP A 300 -6.86 -12.75 -20.85
N ILE A 301 -7.07 -11.65 -20.11
CA ILE A 301 -7.35 -11.72 -18.67
C ILE A 301 -8.70 -12.40 -18.38
N PRO A 302 -9.82 -12.04 -19.04
CA PRO A 302 -11.07 -12.79 -18.92
C PRO A 302 -10.94 -14.29 -19.26
N GLU A 303 -10.13 -14.64 -20.26
CA GLU A 303 -9.88 -16.05 -20.60
C GLU A 303 -9.04 -16.75 -19.53
N LEU A 304 -8.01 -16.09 -18.99
CA LEU A 304 -7.20 -16.58 -17.89
C LEU A 304 -8.08 -16.90 -16.67
N LEU A 305 -8.98 -15.98 -16.29
CA LEU A 305 -9.90 -16.18 -15.17
C LEU A 305 -10.82 -17.41 -15.32
N LYS A 306 -11.16 -17.81 -16.56
CA LYS A 306 -11.94 -19.04 -16.79
C LYS A 306 -11.12 -20.31 -16.57
N LYS A 307 -9.81 -20.26 -16.78
CA LYS A 307 -8.89 -21.41 -16.72
C LYS A 307 -8.15 -21.51 -15.39
N PHE A 308 -7.93 -20.38 -14.73
CA PHE A 308 -7.13 -20.27 -13.53
C PHE A 308 -7.99 -20.59 -12.32
N ARG A 309 -7.79 -21.78 -11.73
CA ARG A 309 -8.43 -22.18 -10.47
C ARG A 309 -7.53 -21.82 -9.30
N ASN A 310 -8.14 -21.40 -8.20
CA ASN A 310 -7.39 -21.15 -6.98
C ASN A 310 -6.86 -22.48 -6.42
N PRO A 311 -5.56 -22.62 -6.14
CA PRO A 311 -5.04 -23.84 -5.53
C PRO A 311 -5.51 -24.06 -4.08
N TYR A 312 -6.18 -23.06 -3.48
CA TYR A 312 -6.75 -23.10 -2.15
C TYR A 312 -8.29 -23.23 -2.12
N ASP A 313 -8.94 -23.39 -3.29
CA ASP A 313 -10.37 -23.75 -3.39
C ASP A 313 -10.65 -25.20 -2.97
#